data_AF-A0A0C9TD08-F1
#
_entry.id   AF-A0A0C9TD08-F1
#
_cell.length_a   1.000
_cell.length_b   1.000
_cell.length_c   1.000
_cell.angle_alpha   90.00
_cell.angle_beta   90.00
_cell.angle_gamma   90.00
#
_symmetry.space_group_name_H-M   'P 1'
#
loop_
_entity.id
_entity.type
_entity.pdbx_description
1 polymer ?
#
loop_
_entity_poly.entity_id
_entity_poly.type
_entity_poly.pdbx_seq_one_letter_code
_entity_poly.pdbx_strand_id
1 'polypeptide(L)'
;NSNRTIWIAAQSNVAVKNIAEKLIKEGFDKFKLLVSKDFHLDWHEHLYEELQARLIRSDRFKMSVVEAGRLLLDSKVILCTLSMFSNPNIEVFLRIVPVEMVIFDEASQIESGDYLPILYRFQPTLSKLVFIGDDKQHRMPHIFGRFISQKVYNGRLLTCHNITHSGACRFIDVKRGQEVKMGHSWANRQEALAVVDLARIYESKHRSFRIISPYDGQRSVIENELKSADLKWEGKVFNVDSFQGNEDDYIIVSIVRSGGVGFLSNQRRTNVMLTRCKRSMVICSSRSFLSGKASSTLVGKLAAACGEEAWIDSKDVGRGML
;
A
#
# COMPACT_ATOMS: atom_id res chain seq x y z
N ASN A 1 -28.53 2.90 -28.72
CA ASN A 1 -28.55 3.25 -27.29
C ASN A 1 -27.17 3.24 -26.60
N SER A 2 -26.07 3.63 -27.26
CA SER A 2 -24.71 3.30 -26.78
C SER A 2 -23.85 4.50 -26.32
N ASN A 3 -24.39 5.42 -25.52
CA ASN A 3 -23.58 6.55 -25.01
C ASN A 3 -23.75 6.84 -23.52
N ARG A 4 -24.03 5.81 -22.70
CA ARG A 4 -24.05 5.96 -21.25
C ARG A 4 -22.62 6.01 -20.71
N THR A 5 -22.30 7.08 -20.01
CA THR A 5 -21.07 7.18 -19.22
C THR A 5 -21.32 6.54 -17.85
N ILE A 6 -20.42 5.67 -17.42
CA ILE A 6 -20.55 4.89 -16.19
C ILE A 6 -19.68 5.51 -15.09
N TRP A 7 -20.18 5.53 -13.86
CA TRP A 7 -19.37 5.87 -12.69
C TRP A 7 -18.75 4.61 -12.10
N ILE A 8 -17.45 4.63 -11.85
CA ILE A 8 -16.75 3.59 -11.07
C ILE A 8 -16.15 4.25 -9.84
N ALA A 9 -16.43 3.69 -8.68
CA ALA A 9 -15.95 4.19 -7.42
C ALA A 9 -15.28 3.11 -6.57
N ALA A 10 -14.31 3.52 -5.76
CA ALA A 10 -13.68 2.66 -4.78
C ALA A 10 -13.46 3.43 -3.46
N GLN A 11 -13.16 2.71 -2.38
CA GLN A 11 -12.99 3.32 -1.05
C GLN A 11 -11.78 4.27 -0.99
N SER A 12 -10.71 3.95 -1.70
CA SER A 12 -9.41 4.62 -1.57
C SER A 12 -8.90 5.16 -2.89
N ASN A 13 -8.12 6.24 -2.78
CA ASN A 13 -7.37 6.84 -3.87
C ASN A 13 -6.47 5.84 -4.63
N VAL A 14 -5.85 4.92 -3.89
CA VAL A 14 -4.98 3.88 -4.45
C VAL A 14 -5.79 2.88 -5.28
N ALA A 15 -6.97 2.46 -4.81
CA ALA A 15 -7.84 1.57 -5.56
C ALA A 15 -8.29 2.20 -6.88
N VAL A 16 -8.75 3.46 -6.84
CA VAL A 16 -9.18 4.19 -8.04
C VAL A 16 -8.01 4.39 -9.03
N LYS A 17 -6.81 4.68 -8.53
CA LYS A 17 -5.58 4.71 -9.35
C LYS A 17 -5.37 3.37 -10.06
N ASN A 18 -5.38 2.27 -9.31
CA ASN A 18 -5.10 0.94 -9.87
C ASN A 18 -6.08 0.58 -10.99
N ILE A 19 -7.35 0.98 -10.85
CA ILE A 19 -8.36 0.85 -11.92
C ILE A 19 -7.94 1.67 -13.15
N ALA A 20 -7.56 2.93 -12.96
CA ALA A 20 -7.14 3.81 -14.04
C ALA A 20 -5.91 3.27 -14.80
N GLU A 21 -4.90 2.76 -14.09
CA GLU A 21 -3.70 2.17 -14.69
C GLU A 21 -4.02 0.90 -15.48
N LYS A 22 -4.91 0.05 -14.95
CA LYS A 22 -5.39 -1.14 -15.68
C LYS A 22 -6.12 -0.75 -16.95
N LEU A 23 -6.99 0.26 -16.92
CA LEU A 23 -7.68 0.74 -18.12
C LEU A 23 -6.68 1.20 -19.19
N ILE A 24 -5.66 1.97 -18.82
CA ILE A 24 -4.59 2.40 -19.75
C ILE A 24 -3.85 1.19 -20.32
N LYS A 25 -3.49 0.23 -19.47
CA LYS A 25 -2.77 -0.99 -19.88
C LYS A 25 -3.57 -1.83 -20.90
N GLU A 26 -4.88 -1.86 -20.76
CA GLU A 26 -5.80 -2.53 -21.71
C GLU A 26 -6.13 -1.66 -22.94
N GLY A 27 -5.48 -0.50 -23.11
CA GLY A 27 -5.68 0.39 -24.25
C GLY A 27 -6.97 1.23 -24.17
N PHE A 28 -7.58 1.34 -23.00
CA PHE A 28 -8.79 2.15 -22.79
C PHE A 28 -8.44 3.52 -22.22
N ASP A 29 -8.62 4.56 -23.03
CA ASP A 29 -8.25 5.95 -22.70
C ASP A 29 -9.45 6.88 -22.42
N LYS A 30 -10.67 6.44 -22.73
CA LYS A 30 -11.92 7.22 -22.63
C LYS A 30 -12.46 7.31 -21.20
N PHE A 31 -11.63 7.75 -20.27
CA PHE A 31 -12.03 7.99 -18.89
C PHE A 31 -11.47 9.29 -18.31
N LYS A 32 -12.15 9.82 -17.29
CA LYS A 32 -11.63 10.86 -16.40
C LYS A 32 -11.60 10.40 -14.96
N LEU A 33 -10.58 10.85 -14.24
CA LEU A 33 -10.34 10.54 -12.84
C LEU A 33 -10.54 11.80 -11.99
N LEU A 34 -11.61 11.81 -11.18
CA LEU A 34 -11.93 12.88 -10.25
C LEU A 34 -11.27 12.62 -8.90
N VAL A 35 -10.40 13.53 -8.44
CA VAL A 35 -9.66 13.38 -7.17
C VAL A 35 -9.80 14.62 -6.28
N SER A 36 -9.67 14.43 -4.97
CA SER A 36 -9.64 15.56 -4.02
C SER A 36 -8.38 16.39 -4.22
N LYS A 37 -8.42 17.69 -3.91
CA LYS A 37 -7.20 18.52 -3.83
C LYS A 37 -6.23 17.99 -2.76
N ASP A 38 -6.78 17.39 -1.69
CA ASP A 38 -6.03 16.86 -0.56
C ASP A 38 -5.51 15.44 -0.81
N PHE A 39 -5.59 14.96 -2.07
CA PHE A 39 -5.01 13.71 -2.56
C PHE A 39 -3.46 13.66 -2.46
N HIS A 40 -2.84 14.54 -1.66
CA HIS A 40 -1.42 14.87 -1.73
C HIS A 40 -0.50 14.24 -0.68
N LEU A 41 -0.97 13.34 0.19
CA LEU A 41 -0.11 12.81 1.25
C LEU A 41 0.83 11.66 0.82
N ASP A 42 0.66 11.06 -0.36
CA ASP A 42 1.53 9.98 -0.89
C ASP A 42 1.94 10.21 -2.38
N TRP A 43 1.85 11.45 -2.86
CA TRP A 43 1.95 11.76 -4.30
C TRP A 43 3.41 12.02 -4.74
N HIS A 44 3.99 11.04 -5.41
CA HIS A 44 5.18 11.22 -6.25
C HIS A 44 4.73 11.57 -7.68
N GLU A 45 4.84 12.84 -8.09
CA GLU A 45 4.35 13.31 -9.41
C GLU A 45 4.92 12.52 -10.60
N HIS A 46 6.15 11.99 -10.47
CA HIS A 46 6.82 11.18 -11.48
C HIS A 46 6.19 9.80 -11.72
N LEU A 47 5.36 9.26 -10.81
CA LEU A 47 4.71 7.95 -10.99
C LEU A 47 3.39 8.04 -11.77
N TYR A 48 2.96 9.23 -12.19
CA TYR A 48 1.65 9.48 -12.78
C TYR A 48 1.69 10.25 -14.11
N GLU A 49 2.85 10.38 -14.75
CA GLU A 49 2.99 11.13 -16.01
C GLU A 49 1.92 10.71 -17.04
N GLU A 50 1.62 9.41 -17.14
CA GLU A 50 0.61 8.86 -18.05
C GLU A 50 -0.84 9.20 -17.66
N LEU A 51 -1.12 9.45 -16.38
CA LEU A 51 -2.45 9.72 -15.83
C LEU A 51 -2.82 11.21 -15.81
N GLN A 52 -1.84 12.11 -15.85
CA GLN A 52 -2.05 13.56 -15.73
C GLN A 52 -3.09 14.10 -16.73
N ALA A 53 -3.08 13.60 -17.97
CA ALA A 53 -4.03 14.02 -19.01
C ALA A 53 -5.51 13.68 -18.71
N ARG A 54 -5.76 12.75 -17.77
CA ARG A 54 -7.10 12.25 -17.42
C ARG A 54 -7.54 12.69 -16.03
N LEU A 55 -6.68 13.36 -15.28
CA LEU A 55 -6.93 13.77 -13.90
C LEU A 55 -7.69 15.10 -13.83
N ILE A 56 -8.73 15.18 -13.01
CA ILE A 56 -9.39 16.43 -12.65
C ILE A 56 -9.44 16.53 -11.12
N ARG A 57 -8.74 17.53 -10.58
CA ARG A 57 -8.66 17.78 -9.14
C ARG A 57 -9.81 18.65 -8.65
N SER A 58 -10.23 18.44 -7.41
CA SER A 58 -11.40 19.10 -6.81
C SER A 58 -11.22 20.61 -6.56
N ASP A 59 -9.98 21.10 -6.54
CA ASP A 59 -9.69 22.55 -6.51
C ASP A 59 -10.10 23.24 -7.81
N ARG A 60 -10.17 22.50 -8.93
CA ARG A 60 -10.64 23.01 -10.21
C ARG A 60 -12.17 22.94 -10.38
N PHE A 61 -12.90 22.24 -9.52
CA PHE A 61 -14.34 21.97 -9.72
C PHE A 61 -15.23 23.22 -9.72
N LYS A 62 -14.74 24.36 -9.20
CA LYS A 62 -15.44 25.65 -9.31
C LYS A 62 -15.30 26.18 -10.74
N MET A 63 -16.11 25.63 -11.64
CA MET A 63 -16.15 25.97 -13.06
C MET A 63 -17.60 25.96 -13.58
N SER A 64 -17.79 26.50 -14.78
CA SER A 64 -19.07 26.41 -15.48
C SER A 64 -19.35 25.00 -16.00
N VAL A 65 -20.63 24.70 -16.28
CA VAL A 65 -21.03 23.42 -16.90
C VAL A 65 -20.37 23.24 -18.28
N VAL A 66 -20.14 24.33 -19.01
CA VAL A 66 -19.47 24.29 -20.32
C VAL A 66 -18.01 23.87 -20.18
N GLU A 67 -17.30 24.42 -19.19
CA GLU A 67 -15.91 24.03 -18.90
C GLU A 67 -15.81 22.58 -18.42
N ALA A 68 -16.72 22.15 -17.54
CA ALA A 68 -16.78 20.77 -17.10
C ALA A 68 -17.04 19.81 -18.28
N GLY A 69 -17.92 20.19 -19.21
CA GLY A 69 -18.18 19.42 -20.44
C GLY A 69 -16.93 19.29 -21.31
N ARG A 70 -16.16 20.37 -21.45
CA ARG A 70 -14.86 20.35 -22.16
C ARG A 70 -13.83 19.47 -21.48
N LEU A 71 -13.85 19.37 -20.15
CA LEU A 71 -12.95 18.46 -19.44
C LEU A 71 -13.37 17.00 -19.58
N LEU A 72 -14.67 16.70 -19.62
CA LEU A 72 -15.17 15.34 -19.77
C LEU A 72 -15.02 14.79 -21.19
N LEU A 73 -15.07 15.64 -22.23
CA LEU A 73 -14.95 15.23 -23.65
C LEU A 73 -15.85 14.03 -23.98
N ASP A 74 -15.28 12.97 -24.58
CA ASP A 74 -15.97 11.75 -24.99
C ASP A 74 -15.89 10.61 -23.95
N SER A 75 -15.53 10.94 -22.71
CA SER A 75 -15.33 9.97 -21.63
C SER A 75 -16.53 9.08 -21.42
N LYS A 76 -16.28 7.77 -21.40
CA LYS A 76 -17.28 6.73 -21.15
C LYS A 76 -17.24 6.25 -19.69
N VAL A 77 -16.17 6.57 -18.96
CA VAL A 77 -16.02 6.18 -17.56
C VAL A 77 -15.59 7.40 -16.74
N ILE A 78 -16.26 7.63 -15.61
CA ILE A 78 -15.81 8.56 -14.57
C ILE A 78 -15.35 7.74 -13.38
N LEU A 79 -14.08 7.88 -13.01
CA LEU A 79 -13.46 7.25 -11.86
C LEU A 79 -13.41 8.24 -10.69
N CYS A 80 -13.79 7.83 -9.49
CA CYS A 80 -13.64 8.65 -8.28
C CYS A 80 -13.59 7.81 -7.01
N THR A 81 -13.23 8.40 -5.88
CA THR A 81 -13.46 7.73 -4.58
C THR A 81 -14.94 7.80 -4.19
N LEU A 82 -15.38 6.87 -3.35
CA LEU A 82 -16.73 6.89 -2.79
C LEU A 82 -17.05 8.24 -2.11
N SER A 83 -16.09 8.79 -1.38
CA SER A 83 -16.20 10.10 -0.71
C SER A 83 -16.35 11.28 -1.68
N MET A 84 -15.95 11.14 -2.94
CA MET A 84 -16.05 12.21 -3.93
C MET A 84 -17.50 12.59 -4.23
N PHE A 85 -18.43 11.64 -4.14
CA PHE A 85 -19.86 11.90 -4.29
C PHE A 85 -20.43 12.84 -3.22
N SER A 86 -19.74 13.01 -2.09
CA SER A 86 -20.09 13.97 -1.05
C SER A 86 -19.49 15.36 -1.29
N ASN A 87 -18.64 15.54 -2.31
CA ASN A 87 -18.08 16.84 -2.64
C ASN A 87 -19.19 17.78 -3.16
N PRO A 88 -19.38 18.98 -2.59
CA PRO A 88 -20.44 19.89 -3.01
C PRO A 88 -20.23 20.42 -4.43
N ASN A 89 -18.98 20.53 -4.90
CA ASN A 89 -18.66 21.07 -6.22
C ASN A 89 -18.71 20.01 -7.33
N ILE A 90 -18.94 18.73 -7.02
CA ILE A 90 -19.07 17.68 -8.06
C ILE A 90 -20.31 17.88 -8.93
N GLU A 91 -21.27 18.67 -8.46
CA GLU A 91 -22.56 18.93 -9.11
C GLU A 91 -22.43 19.39 -10.56
N VAL A 92 -21.34 20.11 -10.88
CA VAL A 92 -21.06 20.57 -12.25
C VAL A 92 -20.90 19.40 -13.23
N PHE A 93 -20.30 18.28 -12.79
CA PHE A 93 -20.15 17.07 -13.59
C PHE A 93 -21.43 16.24 -13.58
N LEU A 94 -22.14 16.19 -12.45
CA LEU A 94 -23.38 15.42 -12.31
C LEU A 94 -24.50 15.92 -13.24
N ARG A 95 -24.51 17.22 -13.55
CA ARG A 95 -25.43 17.81 -14.54
C ARG A 95 -25.16 17.34 -15.97
N ILE A 96 -23.94 16.92 -16.26
CA ILE A 96 -23.50 16.47 -17.59
C ILE A 96 -23.60 14.94 -17.68
N VAL A 97 -23.19 14.27 -16.61
CA VAL A 97 -23.20 12.82 -16.46
C VAL A 97 -23.95 12.46 -15.16
N PRO A 98 -25.28 12.33 -15.22
CA PRO A 98 -26.07 11.92 -14.08
C PRO A 98 -25.63 10.55 -13.54
N VAL A 99 -25.78 10.35 -12.23
CA VAL A 99 -25.46 9.06 -11.60
C VAL A 99 -26.61 8.08 -11.83
N GLU A 100 -26.61 7.42 -12.99
CA GLU A 100 -27.59 6.36 -13.32
C GLU A 100 -27.10 4.97 -12.93
N MET A 101 -25.79 4.74 -13.06
CA MET A 101 -25.13 3.48 -12.73
C MET A 101 -23.81 3.76 -12.02
N VAL A 102 -23.59 3.06 -10.90
CA VAL A 102 -22.31 3.06 -10.20
C VAL A 102 -21.81 1.63 -10.05
N ILE A 103 -20.54 1.43 -10.42
CA ILE A 103 -19.79 0.21 -10.11
C ILE A 103 -18.90 0.52 -8.92
N PHE A 104 -19.06 -0.21 -7.82
CA PHE A 104 -18.15 -0.16 -6.68
C PHE A 104 -17.10 -1.25 -6.83
N ASP A 105 -15.83 -0.88 -6.99
CA ASP A 105 -14.72 -1.83 -6.90
C ASP A 105 -14.25 -1.96 -5.45
N GLU A 106 -13.67 -3.12 -5.12
CA GLU A 106 -13.31 -3.50 -3.75
C GLU A 106 -14.48 -3.34 -2.75
N ALA A 107 -15.71 -3.61 -3.20
CA ALA A 107 -16.92 -3.41 -2.42
C ALA A 107 -16.92 -4.15 -1.07
N SER A 108 -16.25 -5.31 -1.00
CA SER A 108 -16.07 -6.08 0.23
C SER A 108 -15.30 -5.33 1.34
N GLN A 109 -14.58 -4.26 1.01
CA GLN A 109 -13.80 -3.44 1.95
C GLN A 109 -14.57 -2.20 2.45
N ILE A 110 -15.72 -1.87 1.87
CA ILE A 110 -16.51 -0.70 2.21
C ILE A 110 -17.56 -1.08 3.25
N GLU A 111 -17.72 -0.27 4.30
CA GLU A 111 -18.78 -0.51 5.28
C GLU A 111 -20.15 -0.18 4.67
N SER A 112 -21.18 -0.95 5.02
CA SER A 112 -22.52 -0.78 4.45
C SER A 112 -23.07 0.64 4.64
N GLY A 113 -22.70 1.32 5.73
CA GLY A 113 -23.08 2.70 6.02
C GLY A 113 -22.49 3.72 5.04
N ASP A 114 -21.33 3.45 4.46
CA ASP A 114 -20.64 4.37 3.54
C ASP A 114 -21.36 4.49 2.18
N TYR A 115 -22.24 3.54 1.84
CA TYR A 115 -23.06 3.60 0.62
C TYR A 115 -24.31 4.48 0.76
N LEU A 116 -24.77 4.71 2.00
CA LEU A 116 -26.01 5.44 2.27
C LEU A 116 -26.04 6.86 1.65
N PRO A 117 -24.96 7.66 1.68
CA PRO A 117 -24.97 8.99 1.06
C PRO A 117 -25.30 8.98 -0.43
N ILE A 118 -24.80 8.00 -1.18
CA ILE A 118 -25.06 7.87 -2.62
C ILE A 118 -26.51 7.43 -2.86
N LEU A 119 -26.98 6.44 -2.10
CA LEU A 119 -28.35 5.94 -2.19
C LEU A 119 -29.36 7.05 -1.92
N TYR A 120 -29.10 7.89 -0.91
CA TYR A 120 -29.96 9.02 -0.58
C TYR A 120 -29.85 10.16 -1.59
N ARG A 121 -28.64 10.60 -1.92
CA ARG A 121 -28.41 11.77 -2.79
C ARG A 121 -28.88 11.53 -4.23
N PHE A 122 -28.68 10.33 -4.75
CA PHE A 122 -28.97 9.99 -6.16
C PHE A 122 -30.21 9.13 -6.34
N GLN A 123 -31.05 9.00 -5.31
CA GLN A 123 -32.33 8.27 -5.38
C GLN A 123 -33.16 8.58 -6.64
N PRO A 124 -33.22 9.83 -7.16
CA PRO A 124 -34.03 10.13 -8.35
C PRO A 124 -33.48 9.59 -9.68
N THR A 125 -32.16 9.41 -9.80
CA THR A 125 -31.50 9.04 -11.07
C THR A 125 -30.90 7.64 -11.04
N LEU A 126 -30.54 7.15 -9.86
CA LEU A 126 -29.81 5.91 -9.69
C LEU A 126 -30.71 4.72 -10.02
N SER A 127 -30.33 4.00 -11.08
CA SER A 127 -31.09 2.87 -11.62
C SER A 127 -30.40 1.53 -11.41
N LYS A 128 -29.07 1.52 -11.26
CA LYS A 128 -28.29 0.29 -11.10
C LYS A 128 -27.06 0.49 -10.23
N LEU A 129 -26.86 -0.43 -9.29
CA LEU A 129 -25.62 -0.57 -8.54
C LEU A 129 -24.97 -1.92 -8.87
N VAL A 130 -23.66 -1.91 -9.06
CA VAL A 130 -22.86 -3.11 -9.27
C VAL A 130 -21.78 -3.13 -8.20
N PHE A 131 -21.71 -4.20 -7.43
CA PHE A 131 -20.69 -4.39 -6.41
C PHE A 131 -19.69 -5.42 -6.92
N ILE A 132 -18.46 -4.99 -7.13
CA ILE A 132 -17.34 -5.82 -7.53
C ILE A 132 -16.39 -5.91 -6.34
N GLY A 133 -16.02 -7.12 -5.99
CA GLY A 133 -15.10 -7.41 -4.91
C GLY A 133 -15.13 -8.90 -4.63
N ASP A 134 -13.97 -9.47 -4.33
CA ASP A 134 -13.89 -10.79 -3.71
C ASP A 134 -13.48 -10.53 -2.25
N ASP A 135 -13.91 -11.40 -1.34
CA ASP A 135 -13.37 -11.46 0.02
C ASP A 135 -11.99 -12.13 0.04
N LYS A 136 -11.48 -12.59 -1.12
CA LYS A 136 -10.17 -13.22 -1.26
C LYS A 136 -9.01 -12.26 -1.52
N GLN A 137 -7.89 -12.59 -0.89
CA GLN A 137 -6.56 -12.06 -1.15
C GLN A 137 -5.69 -13.13 -1.80
N HIS A 138 -5.12 -12.80 -2.97
CA HIS A 138 -4.25 -13.66 -3.77
C HIS A 138 -2.78 -13.25 -3.78
N ARG A 139 -2.43 -12.11 -3.18
CA ARG A 139 -1.06 -11.59 -3.17
C ARG A 139 -0.19 -12.22 -2.09
N MET A 140 -0.69 -12.26 -0.86
CA MET A 140 0.15 -12.53 0.30
C MET A 140 0.15 -14.02 0.69
N PRO A 141 1.30 -14.59 1.11
CA PRO A 141 1.36 -15.90 1.73
C PRO A 141 0.40 -16.04 2.92
N HIS A 142 -0.03 -17.27 3.22
CA HIS A 142 -1.04 -17.56 4.24
C HIS A 142 -0.73 -16.98 5.62
N ILE A 143 0.55 -16.95 6.02
CA ILE A 143 0.97 -16.40 7.32
C ILE A 143 0.61 -14.90 7.44
N PHE A 144 0.85 -14.12 6.39
CA PHE A 144 0.49 -12.70 6.37
C PHE A 144 -0.99 -12.51 6.12
N GLY A 145 -1.56 -13.20 5.12
CA GLY A 145 -2.96 -13.04 4.75
C GLY A 145 -3.92 -13.35 5.90
N ARG A 146 -3.73 -14.48 6.60
CA ARG A 146 -4.56 -14.84 7.76
C ARG A 146 -4.36 -13.87 8.92
N PHE A 147 -3.11 -13.50 9.20
CA PHE A 147 -2.80 -12.57 10.29
C PHE A 147 -3.42 -11.19 10.06
N ILE A 148 -3.22 -10.60 8.88
CA ILE A 148 -3.77 -9.30 8.50
C ILE A 148 -5.30 -9.36 8.45
N SER A 149 -5.86 -10.42 7.88
CA SER A 149 -7.31 -10.63 7.90
C SER A 149 -7.86 -10.57 9.33
N GLN A 150 -7.30 -11.33 10.25
CA GLN A 150 -7.74 -11.37 11.66
C GLN A 150 -7.52 -10.06 12.40
N LYS A 151 -6.37 -9.39 12.22
CA LYS A 151 -5.97 -8.22 13.03
C LYS A 151 -6.43 -6.88 12.47
N VAL A 152 -6.73 -6.81 11.17
CA VAL A 152 -7.06 -5.55 10.47
C VAL A 152 -8.45 -5.61 9.84
N TYR A 153 -8.87 -6.77 9.32
CA TYR A 153 -10.12 -6.92 8.56
C TYR A 153 -11.16 -7.80 9.27
N ASN A 154 -11.05 -7.99 10.59
CA ASN A 154 -11.98 -8.77 11.41
C ASN A 154 -12.23 -10.20 10.89
N GLY A 155 -11.22 -10.83 10.28
CA GLY A 155 -11.29 -12.17 9.73
C GLY A 155 -12.07 -12.30 8.42
N ARG A 156 -12.51 -11.19 7.82
CA ARG A 156 -13.34 -11.20 6.60
C ARG A 156 -12.57 -11.44 5.32
N LEU A 157 -11.25 -11.27 5.33
CA LEU A 157 -10.40 -11.46 4.14
C LEU A 157 -9.90 -12.91 4.07
N LEU A 158 -10.40 -13.69 3.13
CA LEU A 158 -9.97 -15.05 2.85
C LEU A 158 -8.61 -15.03 2.14
N THR A 159 -7.68 -15.91 2.54
CA THR A 159 -6.37 -15.99 1.87
C THR A 159 -6.34 -17.16 0.89
N CYS A 160 -6.00 -16.87 -0.37
CA CYS A 160 -5.89 -17.82 -1.45
C CYS A 160 -4.51 -17.70 -2.12
N HIS A 161 -3.52 -18.36 -1.54
CA HIS A 161 -2.12 -18.27 -1.99
C HIS A 161 -1.46 -19.66 -1.98
N ASN A 162 -0.54 -19.92 -2.91
CA ASN A 162 0.14 -21.21 -3.00
C ASN A 162 1.13 -21.47 -1.85
N ILE A 163 1.74 -20.40 -1.31
CA ILE A 163 2.64 -20.49 -0.15
C ILE A 163 1.81 -20.54 1.15
N THR A 164 1.68 -21.75 1.69
CA THR A 164 0.95 -22.06 2.94
C THR A 164 1.86 -22.20 4.17
N HIS A 165 3.16 -22.43 3.97
CA HIS A 165 4.12 -22.65 5.04
C HIS A 165 4.53 -21.35 5.75
N SER A 166 4.86 -21.44 7.04
CA SER A 166 5.25 -20.30 7.88
C SER A 166 6.62 -19.71 7.51
N GLY A 167 7.46 -20.45 6.79
CA GLY A 167 8.78 -20.02 6.30
C GLY A 167 8.78 -18.78 5.40
N ALA A 168 7.61 -18.35 4.92
CA ALA A 168 7.47 -17.08 4.22
C ALA A 168 7.75 -15.86 5.11
N CYS A 169 7.60 -15.97 6.43
CA CYS A 169 7.90 -14.91 7.39
C CYS A 169 9.08 -15.31 8.29
N ARG A 170 10.13 -14.50 8.28
CA ARG A 170 11.29 -14.65 9.17
C ARG A 170 11.61 -13.34 9.87
N PHE A 171 12.15 -13.46 11.08
CA PHE A 171 12.65 -12.34 11.84
C PHE A 171 14.15 -12.52 12.07
N ILE A 172 14.93 -11.47 11.86
CA ILE A 172 16.35 -11.46 12.19
C ILE A 172 16.50 -10.73 13.52
N ASP A 173 16.98 -11.45 14.54
CA ASP A 173 17.25 -10.89 15.85
C ASP A 173 18.58 -10.11 15.85
N VAL A 174 18.45 -8.79 15.83
CA VAL A 174 19.57 -7.84 15.87
C VAL A 174 19.79 -7.38 17.31
N LYS A 175 20.29 -8.28 18.16
CA LYS A 175 20.42 -8.10 19.62
C LYS A 175 21.20 -6.84 20.04
N ARG A 176 22.20 -6.44 19.25
CA ARG A 176 23.09 -5.29 19.54
C ARG A 176 22.67 -4.01 18.82
N GLY A 177 21.55 -4.02 18.10
CA GLY A 177 21.05 -2.85 17.39
C GLY A 177 20.51 -1.80 18.33
N GLN A 178 21.02 -0.58 18.21
CA GLN A 178 20.53 0.57 18.94
C GLN A 178 20.12 1.68 17.97
N GLU A 179 18.93 2.23 18.20
CA GLU A 179 18.46 3.40 17.45
C GLU A 179 19.33 4.62 17.77
N VAL A 180 19.74 5.33 16.73
CA VAL A 180 20.46 6.60 16.80
C VAL A 180 19.63 7.65 16.07
N LYS A 181 19.50 8.82 16.70
CA LYS A 181 18.78 9.95 16.11
C LYS A 181 19.63 10.58 15.01
N MET A 182 19.06 10.74 13.81
CA MET A 182 19.71 11.38 12.67
C MET A 182 18.84 12.55 12.20
N GLY A 183 19.15 13.76 12.69
CA GLY A 183 18.30 14.94 12.48
C GLY A 183 16.90 14.72 13.04
N HIS A 184 15.88 14.74 12.17
CA HIS A 184 14.47 14.45 12.49
C HIS A 184 14.08 12.97 12.27
N SER A 185 15.04 12.11 11.92
CA SER A 185 14.83 10.69 11.63
C SER A 185 15.59 9.78 12.62
N TRP A 186 15.53 8.48 12.37
CA TRP A 186 16.20 7.46 13.16
C TRP A 186 16.93 6.47 12.24
N ALA A 187 18.04 5.93 12.72
CA ALA A 187 18.77 4.86 12.06
C ALA A 187 19.27 3.84 13.09
N ASN A 188 19.56 2.63 12.62
CA ASN A 188 20.12 1.55 13.40
C ASN A 188 21.11 0.81 12.51
N ARG A 189 22.40 1.09 12.73
CA ARG A 189 23.46 0.58 11.85
C ARG A 189 23.56 -0.95 11.87
N GLN A 190 23.32 -1.59 13.01
CA GLN A 190 23.38 -3.05 13.08
C GLN A 190 22.24 -3.72 12.32
N GLU A 191 21.05 -3.12 12.32
CA GLU A 191 19.98 -3.60 11.44
C GLU A 191 20.33 -3.36 9.98
N ALA A 192 20.98 -2.24 9.63
CA ALA A 192 21.40 -1.97 8.25
C ALA A 192 22.42 -3.02 7.76
N LEU A 193 23.38 -3.41 8.60
CA LEU A 193 24.33 -4.47 8.28
C LEU A 193 23.64 -5.83 8.08
N ALA A 194 22.68 -6.18 8.93
CA ALA A 194 21.88 -7.40 8.75
C ALA A 194 21.08 -7.37 7.43
N VAL A 195 20.54 -6.22 7.05
CA VAL A 195 19.87 -6.02 5.75
C VAL A 195 20.84 -6.22 4.59
N VAL A 196 22.09 -5.73 4.69
CA VAL A 196 23.12 -5.92 3.66
C VAL A 196 23.46 -7.41 3.49
N ASP A 197 23.59 -8.15 4.59
CA ASP A 197 23.85 -9.59 4.53
C ASP A 197 22.69 -10.35 3.87
N LEU A 198 21.44 -9.99 4.19
CA LEU A 198 20.25 -10.52 3.51
C LEU A 198 20.23 -10.17 2.02
N ALA A 199 20.55 -8.93 1.66
CA ALA A 199 20.61 -8.48 0.28
C ALA A 199 21.63 -9.29 -0.52
N ARG A 200 22.81 -9.56 0.03
CA ARG A 200 23.85 -10.41 -0.58
C ARG A 200 23.34 -11.84 -0.83
N ILE A 201 22.61 -12.42 0.11
CA ILE A 201 21.99 -13.75 -0.05
C ILE A 201 20.93 -13.73 -1.15
N TYR A 202 20.14 -12.66 -1.24
CA TYR A 202 19.09 -12.55 -2.26
C TYR A 202 19.63 -12.30 -3.66
N GLU A 203 20.66 -11.46 -3.80
CA GLU A 203 21.35 -11.25 -5.08
C GLU A 203 22.03 -12.52 -5.59
N SER A 204 22.75 -13.24 -4.73
CA SER A 204 23.40 -14.51 -5.11
C SER A 204 22.39 -15.61 -5.52
N LYS A 205 21.15 -15.52 -5.04
CA LYS A 205 20.03 -16.40 -5.42
C LYS A 205 19.16 -15.82 -6.54
N HIS A 206 19.57 -14.71 -7.18
CA HIS A 206 18.82 -14.00 -8.23
C HIS A 206 17.36 -13.69 -7.86
N ARG A 207 17.10 -13.35 -6.60
CA ARG A 207 15.76 -13.01 -6.12
C ARG A 207 15.43 -11.55 -6.42
N SER A 208 14.21 -11.29 -6.89
CA SER A 208 13.68 -9.92 -6.95
C SER A 208 13.29 -9.48 -5.54
N PHE A 209 14.00 -8.49 -5.01
CA PHE A 209 13.71 -7.97 -3.67
C PHE A 209 13.74 -6.46 -3.59
N ARG A 210 13.02 -5.94 -2.60
CA ARG A 210 13.04 -4.54 -2.15
C ARG A 210 13.23 -4.48 -0.64
N ILE A 211 13.82 -3.38 -0.20
CA ILE A 211 14.05 -3.08 1.20
C ILE A 211 13.13 -1.95 1.61
N ILE A 212 12.45 -2.10 2.73
CA ILE A 212 11.53 -1.10 3.29
C ILE A 212 12.00 -0.74 4.69
N SER A 213 12.09 0.56 4.97
CA SER A 213 12.35 1.06 6.31
C SER A 213 11.44 2.24 6.65
N PRO A 214 10.89 2.34 7.87
CA PRO A 214 10.01 3.44 8.22
C PRO A 214 10.67 4.83 8.29
N TYR A 215 12.01 4.89 8.29
CA TYR A 215 12.77 6.10 8.58
C TYR A 215 13.74 6.42 7.44
N ASP A 216 13.68 7.63 6.89
CA ASP A 216 14.59 8.07 5.84
C ASP A 216 16.06 8.07 6.27
N GLY A 217 16.34 8.35 7.55
CA GLY A 217 17.70 8.23 8.09
C GLY A 217 18.24 6.81 7.91
N GLN A 218 17.43 5.79 8.20
CA GLN A 218 17.79 4.40 7.96
C GLN A 218 17.88 4.06 6.47
N ARG A 219 16.99 4.59 5.62
CA ARG A 219 17.06 4.38 4.17
C ARG A 219 18.42 4.80 3.63
N SER A 220 18.88 6.02 3.98
CA SER A 220 20.18 6.53 3.57
C SER A 220 21.34 5.69 4.11
N VAL A 221 21.25 5.21 5.36
CA VAL A 221 22.27 4.32 5.94
C VAL A 221 22.34 3.00 5.17
N ILE A 222 21.20 2.37 4.88
CA ILE A 222 21.16 1.11 4.13
C ILE A 222 21.71 1.29 2.70
N GLU A 223 21.32 2.35 2.00
CA GLU A 223 21.82 2.63 0.64
C GLU A 223 23.35 2.79 0.63
N ASN A 224 23.91 3.52 1.60
CA ASN A 224 25.35 3.70 1.73
C ASN A 224 26.08 2.39 2.06
N GLU A 225 25.53 1.55 2.95
CA GLU A 225 26.12 0.26 3.32
C GLU A 225 26.04 -0.74 2.17
N LEU A 226 24.95 -0.78 1.39
CA LEU A 226 24.83 -1.57 0.17
C LEU A 226 25.88 -1.15 -0.86
N LYS A 227 26.00 0.15 -1.11
CA LYS A 227 26.99 0.71 -2.04
C LYS A 227 28.42 0.40 -1.62
N SER A 228 28.71 0.49 -0.31
CA SER A 228 30.03 0.14 0.24
C SER A 228 30.36 -1.35 0.12
N ALA A 229 29.33 -2.20 0.08
CA ALA A 229 29.44 -3.64 -0.11
C ALA A 229 29.41 -4.09 -1.57
N ASP A 230 29.44 -3.16 -2.53
CA ASP A 230 29.34 -3.41 -3.99
C ASP A 230 28.07 -4.20 -4.38
N LEU A 231 26.95 -3.95 -3.69
CA LEU A 231 25.64 -4.53 -3.99
C LEU A 231 24.77 -3.52 -4.73
N LYS A 232 23.78 -4.01 -5.48
CA LYS A 232 22.83 -3.15 -6.18
C LYS A 232 22.00 -2.37 -5.15
N TRP A 233 22.05 -1.04 -5.22
CA TRP A 233 21.35 -0.16 -4.30
C TRP A 233 20.32 0.73 -5.01
N GLU A 234 20.53 1.04 -6.30
CA GLU A 234 19.66 1.93 -7.07
C GLU A 234 18.23 1.38 -7.15
N GLY A 235 17.30 2.17 -6.63
CA GLY A 235 15.88 1.83 -6.56
C GLY A 235 15.58 0.62 -5.68
N LYS A 236 16.46 0.17 -4.77
CA LYS A 236 16.21 -1.00 -3.91
C LYS A 236 15.60 -0.67 -2.56
N VAL A 237 15.85 0.52 -2.04
CA VAL A 237 15.51 0.90 -0.66
C VAL A 237 14.44 2.00 -0.66
N PHE A 238 13.37 1.79 0.08
CA PHE A 238 12.22 2.70 0.12
C PHE A 238 11.80 2.97 1.56
N ASN A 239 11.17 4.12 1.76
CA ASN A 239 10.34 4.31 2.95
C ASN A 239 8.94 3.75 2.71
N VAL A 240 8.16 3.58 3.78
CA VAL A 240 6.85 2.91 3.66
C VAL A 240 5.88 3.69 2.77
N ASP A 241 5.91 5.02 2.85
CA ASP A 241 4.97 5.88 2.12
C ASP A 241 5.31 5.86 0.61
N SER A 242 6.59 5.97 0.24
CA SER A 242 7.02 5.90 -1.16
C SER A 242 6.85 4.52 -1.79
N PHE A 243 6.77 3.46 -0.97
CA PHE A 243 6.48 2.11 -1.44
C PHE A 243 4.98 1.77 -1.46
N GLN A 244 4.08 2.71 -1.13
CA GLN A 244 2.65 2.46 -1.14
C GLN A 244 2.14 2.14 -2.55
N GLY A 245 1.31 1.11 -2.66
CA GLY A 245 0.79 0.61 -3.94
C GLY A 245 1.76 -0.30 -4.70
N ASN A 246 3.05 -0.24 -4.39
CA ASN A 246 4.05 -1.16 -4.92
C ASN A 246 4.05 -2.49 -4.16
N GLU A 247 4.63 -3.52 -4.79
CA GLU A 247 4.72 -4.90 -4.30
C GLU A 247 5.95 -5.57 -4.92
N ASP A 248 6.57 -6.52 -4.22
CA ASP A 248 7.67 -7.33 -4.76
C ASP A 248 7.61 -8.76 -4.20
N ASP A 249 8.33 -9.68 -4.83
CA ASP A 249 8.34 -11.09 -4.43
C ASP A 249 8.94 -11.26 -3.03
N TYR A 250 10.10 -10.63 -2.80
CA TYR A 250 10.81 -10.70 -1.53
C TYR A 250 10.96 -9.30 -0.92
N ILE A 251 10.53 -9.15 0.33
CA ILE A 251 10.64 -7.87 1.05
C ILE A 251 11.57 -8.05 2.25
N ILE A 252 12.54 -7.16 2.39
CA ILE A 252 13.35 -7.04 3.60
C ILE A 252 12.90 -5.79 4.34
N VAL A 253 12.63 -5.90 5.65
CA VAL A 253 12.21 -4.77 6.47
C VAL A 253 13.26 -4.48 7.54
N SER A 254 13.60 -3.22 7.76
CA SER A 254 14.33 -2.77 8.97
C SER A 254 13.39 -1.94 9.82
N ILE A 255 13.16 -2.36 11.08
CA ILE A 255 12.24 -1.71 12.01
C ILE A 255 12.87 -0.50 12.70
N VAL A 256 14.20 -0.48 12.80
CA VAL A 256 15.07 0.57 13.36
C VAL A 256 14.96 0.71 14.87
N ARG A 257 13.74 0.82 15.37
CA ARG A 257 13.47 1.13 16.76
C ARG A 257 13.84 -0.03 17.67
N SER A 258 14.48 0.30 18.78
CA SER A 258 14.79 -0.60 19.90
C SER A 258 14.36 -0.04 21.26
N GLY A 259 13.97 1.24 21.30
CA GLY A 259 13.52 1.94 22.50
C GLY A 259 12.05 2.31 22.47
N GLY A 260 11.65 3.25 21.61
CA GLY A 260 10.27 3.73 21.50
C GLY A 260 9.51 3.11 20.33
N VAL A 261 8.21 2.90 20.48
CA VAL A 261 7.35 2.27 19.45
C VAL A 261 7.37 3.04 18.12
N GLY A 262 7.42 4.37 18.18
CA GLY A 262 7.63 5.20 16.99
C GLY A 262 6.61 4.95 15.88
N PHE A 263 7.10 4.68 14.67
CA PHE A 263 6.30 4.42 13.49
C PHE A 263 5.32 3.26 13.66
N LEU A 264 5.69 2.23 14.45
CA LEU A 264 4.85 1.04 14.67
C LEU A 264 3.54 1.34 15.42
N SER A 265 3.39 2.55 15.97
CA SER A 265 2.13 3.00 16.57
C SER A 265 1.07 3.28 15.50
N ASN A 266 1.46 3.57 14.26
CA ASN A 266 0.53 3.77 13.16
C ASN A 266 0.18 2.42 12.51
N GLN A 267 -0.97 1.87 12.91
CA GLN A 267 -1.45 0.59 12.39
C GLN A 267 -1.69 0.62 10.88
N ARG A 268 -2.15 1.73 10.29
CA ARG A 268 -2.39 1.84 8.84
C ARG A 268 -1.09 1.72 8.05
N ARG A 269 -0.07 2.50 8.42
CA ARG A 269 1.25 2.46 7.76
C ARG A 269 1.96 1.11 8.00
N THR A 270 1.79 0.52 9.18
CA THR A 270 2.33 -0.81 9.47
C THR A 270 1.63 -1.90 8.63
N ASN A 271 0.31 -1.80 8.44
CA ASN A 271 -0.44 -2.68 7.54
C ASN A 271 0.05 -2.53 6.09
N VAL A 272 0.30 -1.29 5.63
CA VAL A 272 0.93 -1.06 4.32
C VAL A 272 2.24 -1.82 4.24
N MET A 273 3.17 -1.62 5.18
CA MET A 273 4.47 -2.33 5.18
C MET A 273 4.34 -3.87 5.14
N LEU A 274 3.46 -4.45 5.96
CA LEU A 274 3.30 -5.91 6.06
C LEU A 274 2.58 -6.55 4.86
N THR A 275 1.94 -5.74 4.01
CA THR A 275 1.16 -6.22 2.85
C THR A 275 1.90 -6.13 1.51
N ARG A 276 3.22 -5.89 1.54
CA ARG A 276 4.04 -5.64 0.35
C ARG A 276 4.64 -6.87 -0.33
N CYS A 277 4.71 -8.00 0.37
CA CYS A 277 5.38 -9.20 -0.17
C CYS A 277 4.42 -10.14 -0.90
N LYS A 278 4.89 -10.75 -1.99
CA LYS A 278 4.18 -11.85 -2.69
C LYS A 278 4.66 -13.24 -2.28
N ARG A 279 5.95 -13.38 -1.94
CA ARG A 279 6.54 -14.69 -1.62
C ARG A 279 7.04 -14.78 -0.20
N SER A 280 7.87 -13.83 0.24
CA SER A 280 8.45 -13.86 1.57
C SER A 280 8.82 -12.47 2.08
N MET A 281 8.76 -12.29 3.40
CA MET A 281 9.26 -11.12 4.10
C MET A 281 10.21 -11.51 5.23
N VAL A 282 11.32 -10.81 5.32
CA VAL A 282 12.29 -10.93 6.41
C VAL A 282 12.35 -9.60 7.16
N ILE A 283 12.09 -9.62 8.47
CA ILE A 283 11.99 -8.43 9.30
C ILE A 283 13.17 -8.37 10.27
N CYS A 284 14.04 -7.37 10.13
CA CYS A 284 15.15 -7.10 11.03
C CYS A 284 14.68 -6.23 12.20
N SER A 285 14.84 -6.72 13.42
CA SER A 285 14.56 -5.96 14.64
C SER A 285 15.23 -6.62 15.85
N SER A 286 15.15 -5.99 17.01
CA SER A 286 15.46 -6.65 18.27
C SER A 286 14.28 -7.51 18.71
N ARG A 287 14.55 -8.78 19.03
CA ARG A 287 13.53 -9.67 19.57
C ARG A 287 12.95 -9.18 20.89
N SER A 288 13.81 -8.70 21.80
CA SER A 288 13.37 -8.16 23.09
C SER A 288 12.51 -6.91 22.94
N PHE A 289 12.73 -6.13 21.88
CA PHE A 289 11.89 -4.98 21.56
C PHE A 289 10.51 -5.41 21.09
N LEU A 290 10.42 -6.34 20.12
CA LEU A 290 9.15 -6.83 19.59
C LEU A 290 8.35 -7.68 20.59
N SER A 291 9.01 -8.41 21.49
CA SER A 291 8.33 -9.14 22.56
C SER A 291 8.02 -8.29 23.79
N GLY A 292 8.69 -7.14 23.94
CA GLY A 292 8.52 -6.20 25.05
C GLY A 292 7.72 -4.98 24.64
N LYS A 293 8.42 -3.85 24.48
CA LYS A 293 7.81 -2.52 24.28
C LYS A 293 6.92 -2.41 23.04
N ALA A 294 7.21 -3.17 21.99
CA ALA A 294 6.44 -3.18 20.75
C ALA A 294 5.49 -4.39 20.62
N SER A 295 5.29 -5.18 21.68
CA SER A 295 4.45 -6.40 21.66
C SER A 295 3.00 -6.14 21.26
N SER A 296 2.44 -4.98 21.62
CA SER A 296 1.07 -4.59 21.27
C SER A 296 0.90 -4.12 19.82
N THR A 297 2.00 -3.82 19.13
CA THR A 297 1.99 -3.36 17.73
C THR A 297 1.64 -4.49 16.77
N LEU A 298 1.29 -4.15 15.53
CA LEU A 298 0.97 -5.15 14.51
C LEU A 298 2.18 -6.06 14.20
N VAL A 299 3.41 -5.51 14.19
CA VAL A 299 4.63 -6.30 13.96
C VAL A 299 4.96 -7.20 15.17
N GLY A 300 4.82 -6.69 16.40
CA GLY A 300 5.03 -7.49 17.61
C GLY A 300 4.04 -8.66 17.70
N LYS A 301 2.77 -8.41 17.39
CA LYS A 301 1.73 -9.45 17.28
C LYS A 301 2.04 -10.46 16.17
N LEU A 302 2.59 -10.03 15.04
CA LEU A 302 3.01 -10.92 13.95
C LEU A 302 4.18 -11.81 14.40
N ALA A 303 5.18 -11.24 15.08
CA ALA A 303 6.30 -11.98 15.62
C ALA A 303 5.85 -13.05 16.61
N ALA A 304 4.93 -12.70 17.51
CA ALA A 304 4.32 -13.67 18.44
C ALA A 304 3.55 -14.77 17.70
N ALA A 305 2.80 -14.44 16.64
CA ALA A 305 2.05 -15.41 15.86
C ALA A 305 2.94 -16.35 15.02
N CYS A 306 4.11 -15.88 14.58
CA CYS A 306 5.08 -16.70 13.86
C CYS A 306 5.85 -17.65 14.78
N GLY A 307 5.94 -17.32 16.07
CA GLY A 307 6.60 -18.13 17.09
C GLY A 307 8.12 -18.07 17.02
N GLU A 308 8.74 -18.90 17.86
CA GLU A 308 10.18 -18.94 18.11
C GLU A 308 11.01 -19.33 16.88
N GLU A 309 10.53 -20.32 16.12
CA GLU A 309 11.25 -20.86 14.97
C GLU A 309 11.32 -19.90 13.77
N ALA A 310 10.58 -18.79 13.83
CA ALA A 310 10.69 -17.74 12.82
C ALA A 310 11.91 -16.84 13.04
N TRP A 311 12.54 -16.89 14.22
CA TRP A 311 13.68 -16.05 14.56
C TRP A 311 15.01 -16.69 14.18
N ILE A 312 15.87 -15.90 13.55
CA ILE A 312 17.24 -16.25 13.15
C ILE A 312 18.17 -15.21 13.77
N ASP A 313 19.32 -15.63 14.32
CA ASP A 313 20.30 -14.68 14.84
C ASP A 313 20.99 -13.97 13.65
N SER A 314 21.15 -12.66 13.75
CA SER A 314 21.86 -11.87 12.71
C SER A 314 23.25 -12.41 12.37
N LYS A 315 23.95 -13.05 13.31
CA LYS A 315 25.25 -13.68 13.06
C LYS A 315 25.18 -14.88 12.11
N ASP A 316 24.08 -15.63 12.12
CA ASP A 316 23.89 -16.79 11.26
C ASP A 316 23.60 -16.36 9.83
N VAL A 317 22.88 -15.23 9.67
CA VAL A 317 22.67 -14.58 8.35
C VAL A 317 24.01 -14.14 7.75
N GLY A 318 24.90 -13.53 8.54
CA GLY A 318 26.25 -13.16 8.08
C GLY A 318 27.10 -14.36 7.61
N ARG A 319 26.74 -15.58 8.00
CA ARG A 319 27.35 -16.84 7.54
C ARG A 319 26.62 -17.47 6.34
N GLY A 320 25.61 -16.81 5.80
CA GLY A 320 24.82 -17.26 4.65
C GLY A 320 23.64 -18.18 4.99
N MET A 321 23.28 -18.34 6.27
CA MET A 321 22.16 -19.18 6.68
C MET A 321 20.85 -18.39 6.66
N LEU A 322 19.90 -18.84 5.83
CA LEU A 322 18.53 -18.30 5.74
C LEU A 322 17.51 -19.37 5.37
#